data_AF-A0A3C1C911-F1
#
_entry.id   AF-A0A3C1C911-F1
#
_cell.length_a   1.000
_cell.length_b   1.000
_cell.length_c   1.000
_cell.angle_alpha   90.00
_cell.angle_beta   90.00
_cell.angle_gamma   90.00
#
_symmetry.space_group_name_H-M   'P 1'
#
loop_
_entity.id
_entity.type
_entity.pdbx_description
1 polymer ?
#
loop_
_entity_poly.entity_id
_entity_poly.type
_entity_poly.pdbx_seq_one_letter_code
_entity_poly.pdbx_strand_id
1 'polypeptide(L)'
;MSEFISLQRAIEMTTLYRKQQEEILQEQFRNKNILVRSETFEKTQIEALLAKKGCEKLRVYYGMDVELKIHAILVPVDINGKDILPDLQQSGDSALNDGIVDDGVRCPPLCPPPSELNP
;
A
#
# COMPACT_ATOMS: atom_id res chain seq x y z
N MET A 1 14.43 5.13 -11.47
CA MET A 1 13.25 6.03 -11.46
C MET A 1 12.06 5.21 -11.92
N SER A 2 10.88 5.46 -11.36
CA SER A 2 9.63 4.87 -11.86
C SER A 2 9.14 5.64 -13.09
N GLU A 3 8.59 4.94 -14.07
CA GLU A 3 8.01 5.54 -15.29
C GLU A 3 6.51 5.29 -15.32
N PHE A 4 5.78 6.14 -16.06
CA PHE A 4 4.36 5.92 -16.32
C PHE A 4 4.18 4.70 -17.23
N ILE A 5 3.20 3.85 -16.90
CA ILE A 5 2.80 2.70 -17.72
C ILE A 5 1.48 3.00 -18.45
N SER A 6 1.22 2.30 -19.56
CA SER A 6 -0.08 2.38 -20.24
C SER A 6 -1.18 1.69 -19.43
N LEU A 7 -2.44 2.11 -19.64
CA LEU A 7 -3.62 1.47 -19.05
C LEU A 7 -3.69 -0.01 -19.42
N GLN A 8 -3.48 -0.35 -20.69
CA GLN A 8 -3.44 -1.74 -21.17
C GLN A 8 -2.41 -2.58 -20.40
N ARG A 9 -1.21 -2.03 -20.15
CA ARG A 9 -0.19 -2.72 -19.37
C ARG A 9 -0.63 -2.94 -17.92
N ALA A 10 -1.27 -1.95 -17.31
CA ALA A 10 -1.81 -2.07 -15.96
C ALA A 10 -2.91 -3.15 -15.86
N ILE A 11 -3.81 -3.23 -16.86
CA ILE A 11 -4.86 -4.27 -16.96
C ILE A 11 -4.23 -5.66 -17.05
N GLU A 12 -3.22 -5.85 -17.90
CA GLU A 12 -2.52 -7.13 -18.04
C GLU A 12 -1.87 -7.57 -16.73
N MET A 13 -1.17 -6.65 -16.05
CA MET A 13 -0.49 -6.93 -14.79
C MET A 13 -1.47 -7.30 -13.67
N THR A 14 -2.55 -6.53 -13.52
CA THR A 14 -3.56 -6.80 -12.48
C THR A 14 -4.35 -8.08 -12.77
N THR A 15 -4.62 -8.39 -14.04
CA THR A 15 -5.26 -9.65 -14.45
C THR A 15 -4.39 -10.85 -14.15
N LEU A 16 -3.10 -10.78 -14.49
CA LEU A 16 -2.16 -11.85 -14.18
C LEU A 16 -2.07 -12.08 -12.67
N TYR A 17 -1.96 -11.01 -11.88
CA TYR A 17 -1.91 -11.08 -10.43
C TYR A 17 -3.16 -11.77 -9.86
N ARG A 18 -4.37 -11.32 -10.24
CA ARG A 18 -5.63 -11.97 -9.80
C ARG A 18 -5.69 -13.45 -10.12
N LYS A 19 -5.15 -13.86 -11.28
CA LYS A 19 -5.12 -15.27 -11.70
C LYS A 19 -4.13 -16.10 -10.89
N GLN A 20 -3.00 -15.51 -10.46
CA GLN A 20 -1.89 -16.22 -9.83
C GLN A 20 -1.83 -16.09 -8.31
N GLN A 21 -2.50 -15.10 -7.72
CA GLN A 21 -2.35 -14.74 -6.29
C GLN A 21 -2.57 -15.93 -5.33
N GLU A 22 -3.50 -16.83 -5.62
CA GLU A 22 -3.71 -18.02 -4.79
C GLU A 22 -2.79 -19.19 -5.19
N GLU A 23 -2.40 -19.28 -6.46
CA GLU A 23 -1.57 -20.38 -6.95
C GLU A 23 -0.12 -20.30 -6.45
N ILE A 24 0.39 -19.08 -6.25
CA ILE A 24 1.73 -18.86 -5.69
C ILE A 24 1.83 -19.16 -4.19
N LEU A 25 0.70 -19.31 -3.50
CA LEU A 25 0.67 -19.63 -2.07
C LEU A 25 0.78 -21.14 -1.85
N GLN A 26 1.44 -21.52 -0.75
CA GLN A 26 1.33 -22.89 -0.23
C GLN A 26 -0.13 -23.20 0.07
N GLU A 27 -0.53 -24.46 -0.09
CA GLU A 27 -1.93 -24.90 0.01
C GLU A 27 -2.62 -24.42 1.31
N GLN A 28 -1.91 -24.49 2.44
CA GLN A 28 -2.42 -24.06 3.76
C GLN A 28 -2.72 -22.55 3.88
N PHE A 29 -2.23 -21.73 2.95
CA PHE A 29 -2.42 -20.29 2.91
C PHE A 29 -3.40 -19.84 1.81
N ARG A 30 -3.84 -20.75 0.94
CA ARG A 30 -4.77 -20.44 -0.15
C ARG A 30 -6.17 -20.10 0.37
N ASN A 31 -6.88 -19.27 -0.38
CA ASN A 31 -8.25 -18.80 -0.15
C ASN A 31 -8.47 -18.12 1.19
N LYS A 32 -7.39 -17.63 1.83
CA LYS A 32 -7.43 -16.90 3.11
C LYS A 32 -7.40 -15.38 2.93
N ASN A 33 -7.43 -14.89 1.69
CA ASN A 33 -7.33 -13.46 1.40
C ASN A 33 -6.07 -12.81 2.00
N ILE A 34 -4.95 -13.56 1.99
CA ILE A 34 -3.66 -13.12 2.51
C ILE A 34 -3.09 -12.01 1.62
N LEU A 35 -3.07 -12.24 0.31
CA LEU A 35 -2.61 -11.29 -0.68
C LEU A 35 -3.74 -10.34 -1.08
N VAL A 36 -3.51 -9.04 -0.92
CA VAL A 36 -4.50 -7.99 -1.21
C VAL A 36 -4.58 -7.69 -2.71
N ARG A 37 -5.78 -7.41 -3.23
CA ARG A 37 -5.98 -7.03 -4.64
C ARG A 37 -5.62 -5.57 -4.90
N SER A 38 -6.07 -4.70 -4.01
CA SER A 38 -5.83 -3.26 -4.05
C SER A 38 -6.06 -2.67 -2.68
N GLU A 39 -5.34 -1.58 -2.39
CA GLU A 39 -5.55 -0.73 -1.23
C GLU A 39 -5.75 0.70 -1.70
N THR A 40 -6.74 1.36 -1.11
CA THR A 40 -7.07 2.76 -1.37
C THR A 40 -6.68 3.57 -0.16
N PHE A 41 -5.99 4.68 -0.39
CA PHE A 41 -5.58 5.61 0.66
C PHE A 41 -6.31 6.94 0.50
N GLU A 42 -6.58 7.61 1.62
CA GLU A 42 -7.22 8.91 1.60
C GLU A 42 -6.27 9.97 1.02
N LYS A 43 -6.82 10.83 0.15
CA LYS A 43 -6.06 11.90 -0.50
C LYS A 43 -5.33 12.77 0.54
N THR A 44 -6.02 13.14 1.61
CA THR A 44 -5.50 14.04 2.65
C THR A 44 -4.27 13.49 3.35
N GLN A 45 -4.16 12.18 3.52
CA GLN A 45 -3.00 11.54 4.14
C GLN A 45 -1.83 11.42 3.19
N ILE A 46 -2.09 11.09 1.91
CA ILE A 46 -1.05 11.13 0.88
C ILE A 46 -0.46 12.53 0.77
N GLU A 47 -1.31 13.56 0.74
CA GLU A 47 -0.86 14.96 0.74
C GLU A 47 -0.07 15.29 2.01
N ALA A 48 -0.49 14.82 3.18
CA ALA A 48 0.25 15.02 4.44
C ALA A 48 1.64 14.37 4.43
N LEU A 49 1.78 13.17 3.84
CA LEU A 49 3.07 12.50 3.67
C LEU A 49 3.98 13.29 2.71
N LEU A 50 3.44 13.70 1.57
CA LEU A 50 4.17 14.47 0.55
C LEU A 50 4.57 15.85 1.07
N ALA A 51 3.80 16.44 2.00
CA ALA A 51 4.11 17.71 2.62
C ALA A 51 5.24 17.63 3.67
N LYS A 52 5.71 16.44 4.06
CA LYS A 52 6.84 16.30 4.99
C LYS A 52 8.10 16.92 4.40
N LYS A 53 8.81 17.71 5.21
CA LYS A 53 10.01 18.43 4.79
C LYS A 53 11.06 17.47 4.26
N GLY A 54 11.46 17.67 3.00
CA GLY A 54 12.47 16.84 2.33
C GLY A 54 11.93 15.56 1.70
N CYS A 55 10.61 15.34 1.69
CA CYS A 55 10.01 14.23 0.97
C CYS A 55 10.12 14.44 -0.55
N GLU A 56 10.74 13.48 -1.23
CA GLU A 56 10.90 13.45 -2.69
C GLU A 56 10.15 12.28 -3.33
N LYS A 57 9.90 11.21 -2.56
CA LYS A 57 9.30 9.95 -3.03
C LYS A 57 8.49 9.32 -1.91
N LEU A 58 7.57 8.43 -2.26
CA LEU A 58 6.93 7.52 -1.32
C LEU A 58 7.51 6.12 -1.50
N ARG A 59 7.71 5.41 -0.39
CA ARG A 59 8.03 3.99 -0.35
C ARG A 59 6.84 3.23 0.21
N VAL A 60 6.56 2.08 -0.37
CA VAL A 60 5.58 1.13 0.14
C VAL A 60 6.34 -0.01 0.80
N TYR A 61 6.11 -0.22 2.09
CA TYR A 61 6.46 -1.43 2.81
C TYR A 61 5.24 -2.34 2.91
N TYR A 62 5.45 -3.66 2.88
CA TYR A 62 4.38 -4.61 3.13
C TYR A 62 4.47 -5.12 4.57
N GLY A 63 3.47 -4.76 5.36
CA GLY A 63 3.23 -5.29 6.70
C GLY A 63 2.29 -6.49 6.66
N MET A 64 2.15 -7.16 7.80
CA MET A 64 1.23 -8.28 7.96
C MET A 64 0.57 -8.18 9.34
N ASP A 65 -0.76 -8.32 9.38
CA ASP A 65 -1.50 -8.33 10.64
C ASP A 65 -1.53 -9.72 11.31
N VAL A 66 -2.20 -9.82 12.45
CA VAL A 66 -2.37 -11.06 13.21
C VAL A 66 -3.17 -12.15 12.47
N GLU A 67 -3.93 -11.77 11.44
CA GLU A 67 -4.68 -12.68 10.57
C GLU A 67 -3.86 -13.11 9.32
N LEU A 68 -2.56 -12.80 9.29
CA LEU A 68 -1.62 -13.04 8.17
C LEU A 68 -1.95 -12.25 6.90
N LYS A 69 -2.70 -11.18 7.05
CA LYS A 69 -3.25 -10.39 5.98
C LYS A 69 -2.26 -9.27 5.68
N ILE A 70 -1.83 -9.14 4.41
CA ILE A 70 -0.83 -8.13 4.01
C ILE A 70 -1.47 -6.73 3.93
N HIS A 71 -0.75 -5.72 4.42
CA HIS A 71 -1.11 -4.30 4.34
C HIS A 71 0.02 -3.46 3.76
N ALA A 72 -0.30 -2.45 2.96
CA ALA A 72 0.68 -1.49 2.44
C ALA A 72 0.85 -0.30 3.37
N ILE A 73 2.10 -0.09 3.78
CA ILE A 73 2.54 0.99 4.65
C ILE A 73 3.31 2.01 3.81
N LEU A 74 2.79 3.23 3.69
CA LEU A 74 3.41 4.33 2.96
C LEU A 74 4.33 5.14 3.85
N VAL A 75 5.55 5.39 3.38
CA VAL A 75 6.60 6.14 4.09
C VAL A 75 7.22 7.18 3.15
N PRO A 76 7.36 8.46 3.56
CA PRO A 76 8.05 9.49 2.80
C PRO A 76 9.55 9.25 2.81
N VAL A 77 10.19 9.50 1.66
CA VAL A 77 11.62 9.21 1.43
C VAL A 77 12.31 10.46 0.91
N ASP A 78 13.51 10.72 1.43
CA ASP A 78 14.32 11.86 1.05
C ASP A 78 15.08 11.68 -0.29
N ILE A 79 15.80 12.73 -0.71
CA ILE A 79 16.60 12.72 -1.94
C ILE A 79 17.69 11.64 -1.95
N ASN A 80 18.21 11.27 -0.78
CA ASN A 80 19.24 10.26 -0.61
C ASN A 80 18.66 8.84 -0.53
N GLY A 81 17.32 8.69 -0.55
CA GLY A 81 16.66 7.40 -0.41
C GLY A 81 16.45 6.97 1.05
N LYS A 82 16.65 7.86 2.03
CA LYS A 82 16.41 7.57 3.44
C LYS A 82 14.96 7.84 3.82
N ASP A 83 14.40 6.98 4.65
CA ASP A 83 13.04 7.15 5.18
C ASP A 83 12.99 8.32 6.16
N ILE A 84 11.96 9.14 5.99
CA ILE A 84 11.63 10.23 6.91
C ILE A 84 10.66 9.63 7.93
N LEU A 85 11.19 9.20 9.07
CA LEU A 85 10.43 8.55 10.13
C LEU A 85 10.01 9.57 11.21
N PRO A 86 8.85 9.36 11.88
CA PRO A 86 8.47 10.13 13.05
C PRO A 86 9.48 9.96 14.19
N ASP A 87 9.64 10.98 15.02
CA ASP A 87 10.46 10.90 16.22
C ASP A 87 9.84 9.91 17.22
N LEU A 88 10.51 8.78 17.43
CA LEU A 88 10.07 7.67 18.32
C LEU A 88 9.84 8.09 19.79
N GLN A 89 10.23 9.31 20.18
CA GLN A 89 10.04 9.83 21.54
C GLN A 89 8.66 10.47 21.76
N GLN A 90 7.85 10.65 20.72
CA GLN A 90 6.46 11.11 20.85
C GLN A 90 5.50 9.91 20.93
N SER A 91 5.64 9.05 21.93
CA SER A 91 4.69 7.96 22.17
C SER A 91 3.41 8.51 22.84
N GLY A 92 2.49 9.03 22.02
CA GLY A 92 1.14 9.45 22.38
C GLY A 92 0.31 9.71 21.13
N ASP A 93 -1.01 9.89 21.25
CA ASP A 93 -1.97 10.10 20.14
C ASP A 93 -1.58 11.21 19.12
N SER A 94 -0.60 12.05 19.46
CA SER A 94 0.00 13.05 18.56
C SER A 94 0.96 12.48 17.50
N ALA A 95 1.44 11.23 17.65
CA ALA A 95 2.28 10.55 16.64
C ALA A 95 1.50 9.96 15.47
N LEU A 96 0.16 9.88 15.55
CA LEU A 96 -0.69 9.34 14.49
C LEU A 96 -0.67 10.18 13.20
N ASN A 97 -0.19 11.44 13.26
CA ASN A 97 -0.06 12.34 12.12
C ASN A 97 1.37 12.45 11.58
N ASP A 98 2.29 11.58 12.03
CA ASP A 98 3.71 11.91 11.97
C ASP A 98 4.55 11.16 10.91
N GLY A 99 3.90 10.62 9.88
CA GLY A 99 4.57 10.33 8.60
C GLY A 99 4.61 8.87 8.17
N ILE A 100 3.83 8.00 8.79
CA ILE A 100 3.61 6.63 8.31
C ILE A 100 2.11 6.43 8.17
N VAL A 101 1.66 5.95 7.01
CA VAL A 101 0.24 5.71 6.73
C VAL A 101 0.04 4.23 6.42
N ASP A 102 -0.82 3.58 7.19
CA ASP A 102 -1.20 2.15 7.10
C ASP A 102 -2.74 1.99 7.17
N ASP A 103 -3.49 2.99 6.74
CA ASP A 103 -4.95 2.99 6.82
C ASP A 103 -5.61 2.68 5.46
N GLY A 104 -4.86 1.98 4.60
CA GLY A 104 -5.33 1.56 3.29
C GLY A 104 -6.58 0.68 3.42
N VAL A 105 -7.64 1.04 2.69
CA VAL A 105 -8.85 0.21 2.64
C VAL A 105 -8.62 -0.93 1.66
N ARG A 106 -8.55 -2.16 2.20
CA ARG A 106 -8.34 -3.39 1.43
C ARG A 106 -9.58 -3.82 0.65
N CYS A 107 -9.39 -4.19 -0.62
CA CYS A 107 -10.32 -5.06 -1.34
C CYS A 107 -9.87 -6.53 -1.19
N PRO A 108 -10.74 -7.45 -0.72
CA PRO A 108 -12.05 -7.32 -0.04
C PRO A 108 -11.91 -7.04 1.48
N PRO A 109 -12.90 -6.40 2.16
CA PRO A 109 -14.36 -6.54 1.92
C PRO A 109 -15.06 -5.40 1.18
N LEU A 110 -14.43 -4.23 1.01
CA LEU A 110 -15.03 -3.06 0.34
C LEU A 110 -14.28 -2.80 -0.97
N CYS A 111 -14.66 -3.53 -2.01
CA CYS A 111 -14.09 -3.29 -3.33
C CYS A 111 -14.74 -2.03 -3.93
N PRO A 112 -13.94 -1.16 -4.60
CA PRO A 112 -14.50 -0.02 -5.31
C PRO A 112 -15.47 -0.49 -6.41
N PRO A 113 -16.29 0.41 -6.98
CA PRO A 113 -17.09 0.09 -8.16
C PRO A 113 -16.26 -0.63 -9.23
N PRO A 114 -16.89 -1.48 -10.06
CA PRO A 114 -16.18 -2.21 -11.11
C PRO A 114 -15.29 -1.28 -11.94
N SER A 115 -14.05 -1.71 -12.17
CA SER A 115 -13.04 -0.95 -12.91
C SER A 115 -12.30 -1.87 -13.86
N GLU A 116 -11.74 -1.37 -14.96
CA GLU A 116 -10.92 -2.19 -15.86
C GLU A 116 -9.70 -2.81 -15.15
N LEU A 117 -9.24 -2.18 -14.06
CA LEU A 117 -8.17 -2.68 -13.21
C LEU A 117 -8.65 -3.69 -12.17
N ASN A 118 -9.95 -3.82 -11.95
CA ASN A 118 -10.60 -4.79 -11.06
C ASN A 118 -12.03 -5.11 -11.56
N PRO A 119 -12.15 -5.87 -12.67
CA PRO A 119 -13.42 -6.23 -13.29
C PRO A 119 -14.18 -7.31 -12.51
#